data_AF-A0A382ED36-F1
#
_entry.id   AF-A0A382ED36-F1
#
_cell.length_a   1.000
_cell.length_b   1.000
_cell.length_c   1.000
_cell.angle_alpha   90.00
_cell.angle_beta   90.00
_cell.angle_gamma   90.00
#
_symmetry.space_group_name_H-M   'P 1'
#
loop_
_entity.id
_entity.type
_entity.pdbx_description
1 polymer ?
#
loop_
_entity_poly.entity_id
_entity_poly.type
_entity_poly.pdbx_seq_one_letter_code
_entity_poly.pdbx_strand_id
1 'polypeptide(L)'
;MVLSPGPGCADTVIAGLRVWHPPQSTRLVFDLSDPVEFELFDLSDPKRLVVDMRRALVLGTLPESSALGPYLGGIRYGSPKSETLRFVFDLKQSVGYDAFLLPPEGTYGHRLVVDISPLEVEAVDRNRLKPGKRARSFVIVIDPGHGGEDPGATGRRHTREKDVVLAVSKRLSRLINGEIGMQARLTRDRDYYVSLRGRIDIAVREKADLFVSVHADAARRRSAKGASVYILSNKGATGEIARQ
;
A
#
# COMPACT_ATOMS: atom_id res chain seq x y z
N MET A 1 -34.17 4.73 4.01
CA MET A 1 -33.77 3.45 4.63
C MET A 1 -33.20 2.59 3.52
N VAL A 2 -31.87 2.64 3.34
CA VAL A 2 -31.19 1.83 2.32
C VAL A 2 -30.84 0.52 3.02
N LEU A 3 -31.50 -0.56 2.61
CA LEU A 3 -31.22 -1.91 3.08
C LEU A 3 -29.85 -2.32 2.54
N SER A 4 -28.84 -2.38 3.40
CA SER A 4 -27.63 -3.15 3.10
C SER A 4 -28.03 -4.62 3.00
N PRO A 5 -27.66 -5.35 1.94
CA PRO A 5 -27.83 -6.79 1.93
C PRO A 5 -26.96 -7.37 3.06
N GLY A 6 -27.58 -8.21 3.91
CA GLY A 6 -26.85 -8.98 4.92
C GLY A 6 -25.88 -9.97 4.26
N PRO A 7 -24.91 -10.52 5.02
CA PRO A 7 -23.94 -11.47 4.47
C PRO A 7 -24.69 -12.69 3.92
N GLY A 8 -24.55 -12.92 2.61
CA GLY A 8 -25.13 -14.07 1.94
C GLY A 8 -24.54 -15.37 2.50
N CYS A 9 -25.38 -16.39 2.64
CA CYS A 9 -25.03 -17.71 3.15
C CYS A 9 -24.17 -18.55 2.17
N ALA A 10 -23.53 -17.90 1.19
CA ALA A 10 -22.74 -18.54 0.15
C ALA A 10 -21.24 -18.30 0.40
N ASP A 11 -20.42 -19.25 0.00
CA ASP A 11 -18.98 -19.12 0.16
C ASP A 11 -18.43 -18.07 -0.81
N THR A 12 -17.52 -17.22 -0.34
CA THR A 12 -16.87 -16.19 -1.16
C THR A 12 -15.97 -16.85 -2.20
N VAL A 13 -16.19 -16.53 -3.48
CA VAL A 13 -15.38 -17.06 -4.57
C VAL A 13 -14.15 -16.20 -4.78
N ILE A 14 -12.98 -16.82 -4.74
CA ILE A 14 -11.73 -16.25 -5.23
C ILE A 14 -11.64 -16.53 -6.73
N ALA A 15 -11.91 -15.50 -7.53
CA ALA A 15 -11.90 -15.52 -8.98
C ALA A 15 -10.48 -15.41 -9.57
N GLY A 16 -9.50 -15.00 -8.76
CA GLY A 16 -8.10 -15.00 -9.15
C GLY A 16 -7.19 -14.42 -8.06
N LEU A 17 -5.89 -14.66 -8.23
CA LEU A 17 -4.85 -13.99 -7.46
C LEU A 17 -3.91 -13.28 -8.43
N ARG A 18 -3.84 -11.96 -8.33
CA ARG A 18 -2.92 -11.12 -9.09
C ARG A 18 -1.71 -10.75 -8.23
N VAL A 19 -0.54 -10.68 -8.84
CA VAL A 19 0.70 -10.29 -8.17
C VAL A 19 1.31 -9.10 -8.90
N TRP A 20 1.62 -8.05 -8.14
CA TRP A 20 2.28 -6.85 -8.62
C TRP A 20 3.58 -6.64 -7.88
N HIS A 21 4.58 -6.09 -8.58
CA HIS A 21 5.92 -5.82 -8.03
C HIS A 21 6.26 -4.33 -8.10
N PRO A 22 5.65 -3.47 -7.25
CA PRO A 22 6.15 -2.12 -7.09
C PRO A 22 7.60 -2.12 -6.57
N PRO A 23 8.34 -1.01 -6.73
CA PRO A 23 9.67 -0.90 -6.15
C PRO A 23 9.65 -1.23 -4.65
N GLN A 24 10.42 -2.25 -4.27
CA GLN A 24 10.60 -2.70 -2.89
C GLN A 24 9.33 -3.23 -2.19
N SER A 25 8.32 -3.64 -2.93
CA SER A 25 7.18 -4.37 -2.38
C SER A 25 6.67 -5.44 -3.34
N THR A 26 5.95 -6.40 -2.79
CA THR A 26 5.12 -7.34 -3.54
C THR A 26 3.70 -7.16 -3.06
N ARG A 27 2.77 -6.96 -4.00
CA ARG A 27 1.35 -6.83 -3.72
C ARG A 27 0.62 -8.04 -4.25
N LEU A 28 -0.09 -8.72 -3.36
CA LEU A 28 -1.03 -9.78 -3.67
C LEU A 28 -2.44 -9.18 -3.70
N VAL A 29 -3.20 -9.43 -4.76
CA VAL A 29 -4.58 -9.00 -4.89
C VAL A 29 -5.44 -10.21 -5.18
N PHE A 30 -6.24 -10.62 -4.20
CA PHE A 30 -7.26 -11.65 -4.37
C PHE A 30 -8.51 -10.99 -4.92
N ASP A 31 -8.99 -11.42 -6.09
CA ASP A 31 -10.23 -10.97 -6.69
C ASP A 31 -11.39 -11.83 -6.15
N LEU A 32 -12.34 -11.19 -5.47
CA LEU A 32 -13.38 -11.83 -4.65
C LEU A 32 -14.79 -11.50 -5.17
N SER A 33 -15.72 -12.45 -5.04
CA SER A 33 -17.14 -12.21 -5.30
C SER A 33 -17.79 -11.30 -4.25
N ASP A 34 -17.38 -11.42 -2.99
CA ASP A 34 -17.98 -10.81 -1.81
C ASP A 34 -16.88 -10.39 -0.80
N PRO A 35 -17.19 -9.54 0.19
CA PRO A 35 -16.27 -9.30 1.31
C PRO A 35 -16.00 -10.60 2.08
N VAL A 36 -14.77 -10.78 2.56
CA VAL A 36 -14.35 -11.99 3.28
C VAL A 36 -13.76 -11.64 4.64
N GLU A 37 -14.07 -12.45 5.66
CA GLU A 37 -13.34 -12.41 6.93
C GLU A 37 -11.99 -13.12 6.75
N PHE A 38 -10.89 -12.48 7.15
CA PHE A 38 -9.54 -13.02 6.95
C PHE A 38 -8.62 -12.78 8.16
N GLU A 39 -7.59 -13.62 8.26
CA GLU A 39 -6.53 -13.52 9.27
C GLU A 39 -5.15 -13.68 8.59
N LEU A 40 -4.18 -12.85 8.98
CA LEU A 40 -2.79 -12.97 8.53
C LEU A 40 -1.89 -13.26 9.72
N PHE A 41 -1.00 -14.23 9.56
CA PHE A 41 0.02 -14.54 10.55
C PHE A 41 1.24 -15.20 9.90
N ASP A 42 2.36 -15.13 10.61
CA ASP A 42 3.62 -15.74 10.19
C ASP A 42 3.81 -17.13 10.80
N LEU A 43 4.47 -18.00 10.06
CA LEU A 43 5.09 -19.21 10.60
C LEU A 43 6.60 -19.13 10.43
N SER A 44 7.34 -19.53 11.46
CA SER A 44 8.78 -19.76 11.38
C SER A 44 9.08 -21.18 10.87
N ASP A 45 10.31 -21.39 10.39
CA ASP A 45 10.89 -22.70 10.07
C ASP A 45 10.05 -23.61 9.14
N PRO A 46 9.99 -23.33 7.82
CA PRO A 46 10.52 -22.16 7.12
C PRO A 46 9.60 -20.94 7.26
N LYS A 47 10.16 -19.73 7.02
CA LYS A 47 9.43 -18.46 7.02
C LYS A 47 8.29 -18.50 6.02
N ARG A 48 7.05 -18.30 6.48
CA ARG A 48 5.85 -18.30 5.67
C ARG A 48 4.89 -17.21 6.12
N LEU A 49 4.29 -16.53 5.16
CA LEU A 49 3.12 -15.71 5.38
C LEU A 49 1.87 -16.55 5.12
N VAL A 50 0.95 -16.59 6.08
CA VAL A 50 -0.31 -17.32 5.97
C VAL A 50 -1.47 -16.33 5.87
N VAL A 51 -2.39 -16.61 4.94
CA VAL A 51 -3.64 -15.87 4.77
C VAL A 51 -4.79 -16.86 4.90
N ASP A 52 -5.49 -16.83 6.04
CA ASP A 52 -6.72 -17.59 6.24
C ASP A 52 -7.92 -16.76 5.83
N MET A 53 -8.84 -17.36 5.09
CA MET A 53 -10.10 -16.76 4.65
C MET A 53 -11.25 -17.67 5.05
N ARG A 54 -12.24 -17.09 5.72
CA ARG A 54 -13.42 -17.83 6.17
C ARG A 54 -14.41 -18.02 5.02
N ARG A 55 -14.91 -19.25 4.89
CA ARG A 55 -15.92 -19.64 3.90
C ARG A 55 -15.57 -19.15 2.49
N ALA A 56 -14.35 -19.44 2.05
CA ALA A 56 -13.85 -19.05 0.74
C ALA A 56 -13.50 -20.26 -0.13
N LEU A 57 -13.67 -20.11 -1.44
CA LEU A 57 -13.41 -21.13 -2.45
C LEU A 57 -12.44 -20.58 -3.50
N VAL A 58 -11.53 -21.39 -4.03
CA VAL A 58 -10.74 -21.02 -5.22
C VAL A 58 -11.41 -21.61 -6.46
N LEU A 59 -11.97 -20.76 -7.31
CA LEU A 59 -12.46 -21.15 -8.65
C LEU A 59 -11.70 -20.45 -9.79
N GLY A 60 -10.81 -19.53 -9.43
CA GLY A 60 -10.00 -18.75 -10.34
C GLY A 60 -8.64 -19.33 -10.69
N THR A 61 -7.88 -18.55 -11.47
CA THR A 61 -6.48 -18.84 -11.79
C THR A 61 -5.54 -18.30 -10.71
N LEU A 62 -4.55 -19.10 -10.35
CA LEU A 62 -3.46 -18.71 -9.46
C LEU A 62 -2.17 -18.46 -10.26
N PRO A 63 -1.31 -17.54 -9.81
CA PRO A 63 -0.05 -17.27 -10.47
C PRO A 63 0.90 -18.46 -10.31
N GLU A 64 1.74 -18.69 -11.33
CA GLU A 64 2.88 -19.59 -11.19
C GLU A 64 3.89 -19.05 -10.18
N SER A 65 4.67 -19.93 -9.55
CA SER A 65 5.69 -19.55 -8.57
C SER A 65 6.72 -18.54 -9.11
N SER A 66 6.99 -18.57 -10.42
CA SER A 66 7.89 -17.65 -11.13
C SER A 66 7.38 -16.19 -11.11
N ALA A 67 6.05 -15.98 -11.03
CA ALA A 67 5.42 -14.66 -11.03
C ALA A 67 5.35 -14.02 -9.63
N LEU A 68 5.71 -14.74 -8.57
CA LEU A 68 5.59 -14.28 -7.18
C LEU A 68 6.65 -13.25 -6.76
N GLY A 69 7.66 -13.00 -7.60
CA GLY A 69 8.63 -11.91 -7.43
C GLY A 69 9.74 -12.17 -6.42
N PRO A 70 10.38 -11.10 -5.90
CA PRO A 70 11.65 -11.21 -5.19
C PRO A 70 11.51 -11.75 -3.76
N TYR A 71 10.34 -11.62 -3.14
CA TYR A 71 10.16 -11.90 -1.71
C TYR A 71 9.49 -13.24 -1.42
N LEU A 72 8.79 -13.80 -2.40
CA LEU A 72 8.02 -15.02 -2.26
C LEU A 72 8.71 -16.18 -3.01
N GLY A 73 8.83 -17.33 -2.36
CA GLY A 73 9.45 -18.56 -2.88
C GLY A 73 8.45 -19.53 -3.49
N GLY A 74 7.20 -19.50 -3.06
CA GLY A 74 6.16 -20.41 -3.52
C GLY A 74 4.80 -20.05 -2.92
N ILE A 75 3.75 -20.60 -3.52
CA ILE A 75 2.37 -20.45 -3.07
C ILE A 75 1.75 -21.84 -2.95
N ARG A 76 1.03 -22.06 -1.85
CA ARG A 76 0.23 -23.26 -1.60
C ARG A 76 -1.12 -22.85 -1.04
N TYR A 77 -2.14 -23.65 -1.26
CA TYR A 77 -3.43 -23.44 -0.63
C TYR A 77 -4.11 -24.76 -0.26
N GLY A 78 -5.02 -24.71 0.70
CA GLY A 78 -5.80 -25.86 1.15
C GLY A 78 -6.74 -25.51 2.29
N SER A 79 -7.44 -26.50 2.82
CA SER A 79 -8.43 -26.30 3.88
C SER A 79 -7.93 -26.92 5.20
N PRO A 80 -7.24 -26.16 6.07
CA PRO A 80 -6.64 -26.71 7.29
C PRO A 80 -7.68 -27.11 8.35
N LYS A 81 -8.88 -26.54 8.27
CA LYS A 81 -10.03 -26.82 9.14
C LYS A 81 -11.33 -26.48 8.40
N SER A 82 -12.46 -26.89 8.96
CA SER A 82 -13.79 -26.58 8.42
C SER A 82 -13.95 -25.07 8.17
N GLU A 83 -14.60 -24.71 7.07
CA GLU A 83 -14.89 -23.33 6.68
C GLU A 83 -13.66 -22.40 6.54
N THR A 84 -12.44 -22.93 6.50
CA THR A 84 -11.23 -22.11 6.35
C THR A 84 -10.48 -22.51 5.10
N LEU A 85 -10.27 -21.54 4.20
CA LEU A 85 -9.32 -21.65 3.11
C LEU A 85 -8.04 -20.94 3.52
N ARG A 86 -6.92 -21.65 3.44
CA ARG A 86 -5.61 -21.11 3.79
C ARG A 86 -4.75 -20.99 2.56
N PHE A 87 -4.19 -19.81 2.32
CA PHE A 87 -3.04 -19.62 1.46
C PHE A 87 -1.77 -19.55 2.30
N VAL A 88 -0.72 -20.20 1.82
CA VAL A 88 0.62 -20.18 2.42
C VAL A 88 1.60 -19.71 1.38
N PHE A 89 2.25 -18.59 1.66
CA PHE A 89 3.32 -18.04 0.84
C PHE A 89 4.66 -18.32 1.51
N ASP A 90 5.52 -19.08 0.85
CA ASP A 90 6.88 -19.30 1.33
C ASP A 90 7.68 -18.01 1.16
N LEU A 91 8.41 -17.58 2.18
CA LEU A 91 9.13 -16.32 2.19
C LEU A 91 10.63 -16.54 1.97
N LYS A 92 11.22 -15.80 1.04
CA LYS A 92 12.68 -15.80 0.77
C LYS A 92 13.47 -15.04 1.84
N GLN A 93 12.81 -14.16 2.60
CA GLN A 93 13.40 -13.34 3.66
C GLN A 93 12.36 -12.91 4.69
N SER A 94 12.78 -12.18 5.73
CA SER A 94 11.83 -11.53 6.65
C SER A 94 11.10 -10.39 5.94
N VAL A 95 9.79 -10.34 6.10
CA VAL A 95 8.93 -9.32 5.50
C VAL A 95 7.95 -8.77 6.52
N GLY A 96 7.53 -7.53 6.33
CA GLY A 96 6.39 -6.93 6.98
C GLY A 96 5.22 -6.99 6.00
N TYR A 97 3.99 -6.97 6.53
CA TYR A 97 2.82 -7.00 5.69
C TYR A 97 1.69 -6.13 6.26
N ASP A 98 0.90 -5.57 5.34
CA ASP A 98 -0.36 -4.88 5.62
C ASP A 98 -1.45 -5.51 4.74
N ALA A 99 -2.68 -5.61 5.25
CA ALA A 99 -3.79 -6.16 4.48
C ALA A 99 -5.08 -5.35 4.67
N PHE A 100 -5.85 -5.18 3.60
CA PHE A 100 -7.12 -4.45 3.61
C PHE A 100 -8.05 -4.91 2.50
N LEU A 101 -9.35 -4.69 2.70
CA LEU A 101 -10.39 -4.95 1.70
C LEU A 101 -10.69 -3.70 0.89
N LEU A 102 -10.83 -3.87 -0.42
CA LEU A 102 -11.38 -2.85 -1.31
C LEU A 102 -12.80 -3.27 -1.75
N PRO A 103 -13.77 -2.34 -1.71
CA PRO A 103 -15.09 -2.59 -2.29
C PRO A 103 -15.01 -2.70 -3.83
N PRO A 104 -16.10 -3.14 -4.49
CA PRO A 104 -16.17 -3.16 -5.94
C PRO A 104 -16.00 -1.77 -6.52
N GLU A 105 -15.21 -1.66 -7.59
CA GLU A 105 -14.97 -0.41 -8.30
C GLU A 105 -14.81 -0.67 -9.80
N GLY A 106 -15.67 -0.01 -10.59
CA GLY A 106 -15.69 -0.20 -12.04
C GLY A 106 -16.01 -1.65 -12.40
N THR A 107 -15.09 -2.31 -13.10
CA THR A 107 -15.20 -3.73 -13.49
C THR A 107 -14.65 -4.70 -12.45
N TYR A 108 -13.98 -4.20 -11.40
CA TYR A 108 -13.38 -5.04 -10.37
C TYR A 108 -14.38 -5.30 -9.24
N GLY A 109 -14.49 -6.56 -8.83
CA GLY A 109 -15.28 -6.97 -7.67
C GLY A 109 -14.64 -6.59 -6.33
N HIS A 110 -15.07 -7.27 -5.27
CA HIS A 110 -14.40 -7.16 -3.97
C HIS A 110 -12.95 -7.63 -4.10
N ARG A 111 -12.04 -7.01 -3.35
CA ARG A 111 -10.62 -7.40 -3.39
C ARG A 111 -10.05 -7.46 -1.98
N LEU A 112 -9.29 -8.51 -1.69
CA LEU A 112 -8.37 -8.51 -0.55
C LEU A 112 -6.97 -8.19 -1.08
N VAL A 113 -6.40 -7.11 -0.58
CA VAL A 113 -5.05 -6.67 -0.93
C VAL A 113 -4.12 -6.99 0.24
N VAL A 114 -3.01 -7.66 -0.05
CA VAL A 114 -1.92 -7.92 0.91
C VAL A 114 -0.63 -7.34 0.33
N ASP A 115 -0.12 -6.30 0.99
CA ASP A 115 1.17 -5.71 0.67
C ASP A 115 2.25 -6.35 1.51
N ILE A 116 3.36 -6.68 0.87
CA ILE A 116 4.52 -7.34 1.47
C ILE A 116 5.75 -6.49 1.17
N SER A 117 6.48 -6.10 2.21
CA SER A 117 7.72 -5.33 2.08
C SER A 117 8.84 -6.02 2.88
N PRO A 118 10.11 -5.92 2.46
CA PRO A 118 11.21 -6.47 3.24
C PRO A 118 11.28 -5.74 4.59
N LEU A 119 11.36 -6.49 5.69
CA LEU A 119 11.85 -5.91 6.94
C LEU A 119 13.34 -5.71 6.74
N GLU A 120 13.79 -4.46 6.73
CA GLU A 120 15.22 -4.17 6.62
C GLU A 120 15.99 -4.95 7.67
N VAL A 121 16.82 -5.88 7.22
CA VAL A 121 17.99 -6.28 7.99
C VAL A 121 19.02 -5.22 7.64
N GLU A 122 19.13 -4.20 8.50
CA GLU A 122 20.28 -3.29 8.44
C GLU A 122 21.56 -4.10 8.71
N ALA A 123 22.08 -4.79 7.69
CA ALA A 123 23.52 -4.97 7.57
C ALA A 123 24.06 -3.63 7.11
N VAL A 124 24.13 -2.66 8.04
CA VAL A 124 24.96 -1.48 7.82
C VAL A 124 26.37 -2.03 7.63
N ASP A 125 26.86 -2.00 6.40
CA ASP A 125 28.28 -2.10 6.12
C ASP A 125 28.96 -0.99 6.92
N ARG A 126 29.45 -1.34 8.12
CA ARG A 126 30.12 -0.42 9.05
C ARG A 126 31.43 0.11 8.49
N ASN A 127 31.79 -0.23 7.26
CA ASN A 127 33.09 0.09 6.68
C ASN A 127 33.06 0.81 5.34
N ARG A 128 32.00 1.59 5.03
CA ARG A 128 32.07 2.58 3.94
C ARG A 128 32.12 4.03 4.44
N LEU A 129 33.38 4.47 4.54
CA LEU A 129 33.90 5.80 4.22
C LEU A 129 33.49 6.96 5.13
N LYS A 130 34.45 7.45 5.92
CA LYS A 130 34.43 8.80 6.49
C LYS A 130 34.36 9.82 5.34
N PRO A 131 33.28 10.62 5.19
CA PRO A 131 33.30 11.76 4.29
C PRO A 131 33.85 12.96 5.08
N GLY A 132 34.79 13.70 4.48
CA GLY A 132 35.09 15.05 4.94
C GLY A 132 33.81 15.87 5.04
N LYS A 133 33.73 16.78 6.02
CA LYS A 133 32.58 17.64 6.32
C LYS A 133 32.10 18.44 5.10
N ARG A 134 31.30 17.84 4.23
CA ARG A 134 30.27 18.54 3.46
C ARG A 134 29.01 18.50 4.30
N ALA A 135 28.34 19.64 4.46
CA ALA A 135 27.03 19.68 5.08
C ALA A 135 26.12 18.70 4.34
N ARG A 136 25.53 17.74 5.07
CA ARG A 136 24.59 16.77 4.48
C ARG A 136 23.42 17.55 3.87
N SER A 137 22.96 17.13 2.69
CA SER A 137 21.77 17.71 2.09
C SER A 137 20.56 17.49 3.00
N PHE A 138 19.68 18.48 3.08
CA PHE A 138 18.38 18.38 3.73
C PHE A 138 17.46 17.52 2.86
N VAL A 139 17.03 16.36 3.40
CA VAL A 139 16.25 15.37 2.64
C VAL A 139 14.76 15.57 2.90
N ILE A 140 14.00 15.80 1.83
CA ILE A 140 12.54 15.93 1.88
C ILE A 140 11.93 14.71 1.18
N VAL A 141 11.19 13.90 1.92
CA VAL A 141 10.36 12.85 1.32
C VAL A 141 8.99 13.44 1.01
N ILE A 142 8.63 13.36 -0.26
CA ILE A 142 7.35 13.80 -0.80
C ILE A 142 6.51 12.56 -1.06
N ASP A 143 5.32 12.54 -0.50
CA ASP A 143 4.40 11.41 -0.56
C ASP A 143 3.18 11.77 -1.40
N PRO A 144 3.12 11.38 -2.69
CA PRO A 144 1.89 11.53 -3.46
C PRO A 144 0.83 10.55 -2.94
N GLY A 145 -0.27 11.07 -2.39
CA GLY A 145 -1.37 10.27 -1.85
C GLY A 145 -1.93 9.24 -2.83
N HIS A 146 -2.57 8.18 -2.31
CA HIS A 146 -3.22 7.14 -3.12
C HIS A 146 -2.26 6.40 -4.08
N GLY A 147 -2.78 5.87 -5.19
CA GLY A 147 -2.02 5.21 -6.26
C GLY A 147 -2.50 3.79 -6.54
N GLY A 148 -2.23 3.30 -7.75
CA GLY A 148 -2.65 1.97 -8.18
C GLY A 148 -4.18 1.86 -8.23
N GLU A 149 -4.72 0.87 -7.52
CA GLU A 149 -6.17 0.64 -7.45
C GLU A 149 -6.91 1.64 -6.55
N ASP A 150 -6.21 2.42 -5.74
CA ASP A 150 -6.81 3.51 -4.97
C ASP A 150 -6.74 4.82 -5.79
N PRO A 151 -7.86 5.31 -6.34
CA PRO A 151 -7.88 6.54 -7.12
C PRO A 151 -7.84 7.82 -6.26
N GLY A 152 -8.10 7.70 -4.95
CA GLY A 152 -8.51 8.82 -4.10
C GLY A 152 -9.83 9.45 -4.55
N ALA A 153 -10.03 10.72 -4.23
CA ALA A 153 -11.19 11.47 -4.68
C ALA A 153 -11.31 11.50 -6.21
N THR A 154 -12.53 11.24 -6.71
CA THR A 154 -12.84 11.34 -8.15
C THR A 154 -13.72 12.56 -8.42
N GLY A 155 -13.22 13.48 -9.25
CA GLY A 155 -13.92 14.68 -9.66
C GLY A 155 -15.01 14.43 -10.71
N ARG A 156 -15.87 15.43 -10.93
CA ARG A 156 -17.03 15.35 -11.86
C ARG A 156 -16.67 14.97 -13.31
N ARG A 157 -15.46 15.29 -13.76
CA ARG A 157 -14.95 14.98 -15.11
C ARG A 157 -14.04 13.75 -15.11
N HIS A 158 -14.19 12.85 -14.13
CA HIS A 158 -13.33 11.68 -13.92
C HIS A 158 -11.85 11.98 -13.67
N THR A 159 -11.53 13.21 -13.23
CA THR A 159 -10.19 13.53 -12.72
C THR A 159 -9.98 12.77 -11.42
N ARG A 160 -8.93 11.96 -11.34
CA ARG A 160 -8.60 11.17 -10.15
C ARG A 160 -7.52 11.88 -9.34
N GLU A 161 -7.70 11.96 -8.04
CA GLU A 161 -6.76 12.55 -7.10
C GLU A 161 -5.35 11.98 -7.29
N LYS A 162 -5.22 10.64 -7.38
CA LYS A 162 -3.92 9.97 -7.55
C LYS A 162 -3.07 10.49 -8.72
N ASP A 163 -3.72 10.95 -9.80
CA ASP A 163 -3.06 11.44 -11.00
C ASP A 163 -2.58 12.88 -10.78
N VAL A 164 -3.43 13.72 -10.17
CA VAL A 164 -3.14 15.12 -9.86
C VAL A 164 -2.01 15.22 -8.85
N VAL A 165 -2.09 14.49 -7.75
CA VAL A 165 -1.10 14.55 -6.66
C VAL A 165 0.26 14.03 -7.13
N LEU A 166 0.30 12.99 -7.98
CA LEU A 166 1.57 12.52 -8.57
C LEU A 166 2.22 13.60 -9.45
N ALA A 167 1.43 14.28 -10.28
CA ALA A 167 1.94 15.34 -11.14
C ALA A 167 2.47 16.53 -10.32
N VAL A 168 1.74 16.94 -9.28
CA VAL A 168 2.14 18.00 -8.34
C VAL A 168 3.43 17.61 -7.61
N SER A 169 3.49 16.40 -7.05
CA SER A 169 4.66 15.91 -6.31
C SER A 169 5.91 15.80 -7.17
N LYS A 170 5.79 15.38 -8.44
CA LYS A 170 6.91 15.39 -9.39
C LYS A 170 7.41 16.80 -9.68
N ARG A 171 6.50 17.78 -9.81
CA ARG A 171 6.87 19.18 -9.97
C ARG A 171 7.58 19.72 -8.73
N LEU A 172 7.04 19.46 -7.54
CA LEU A 172 7.64 19.84 -6.27
C LEU A 172 9.04 19.22 -6.10
N SER A 173 9.19 17.93 -6.43
CA SER A 173 10.48 17.23 -6.39
C SER A 173 11.53 17.90 -7.28
N ARG A 174 11.17 18.30 -8.50
CA ARG A 174 12.09 19.01 -9.41
C ARG A 174 12.52 20.37 -8.85
N LEU A 175 11.59 21.11 -8.23
CA LEU A 175 11.91 22.40 -7.61
C LEU A 175 12.88 22.22 -6.45
N ILE A 176 12.60 21.30 -5.53
CA ILE A 176 13.47 21.00 -4.38
C ILE A 176 14.86 20.54 -4.83
N ASN A 177 14.94 19.66 -5.83
CA ASN A 177 16.23 19.19 -6.36
C ASN A 177 17.03 20.28 -7.10
N GLY A 178 16.41 21.41 -7.43
CA GLY A 178 17.09 22.58 -7.97
C GLY A 178 17.73 23.47 -6.90
N GLU A 179 17.36 23.30 -5.62
CA GLU A 179 17.86 24.10 -4.51
C GLU A 179 19.17 23.53 -3.95
N ILE A 180 20.16 24.42 -3.76
CA ILE A 180 21.46 24.02 -3.22
C ILE A 180 21.29 23.50 -1.79
N GLY A 181 21.77 22.29 -1.55
CA GLY A 181 21.74 21.68 -0.23
C GLY A 181 20.43 20.96 0.10
N MET A 182 19.48 20.83 -0.83
CA MET A 182 18.26 20.05 -0.63
C MET A 182 18.19 18.84 -1.58
N GLN A 183 17.46 17.81 -1.17
CA GLN A 183 17.18 16.64 -1.99
C GLN A 183 15.75 16.17 -1.76
N ALA A 184 15.01 15.93 -2.83
CA ALA A 184 13.70 15.30 -2.78
C ALA A 184 13.78 13.79 -3.05
N ARG A 185 12.94 13.03 -2.34
CA ARG A 185 12.66 11.61 -2.58
C ARG A 185 11.16 11.43 -2.66
N LEU A 186 10.66 10.59 -3.57
CA LEU A 186 9.24 10.30 -3.70
C LEU A 186 8.93 8.93 -3.08
N THR A 187 7.82 8.81 -2.35
CA THR A 187 7.32 7.48 -1.92
C THR A 187 6.85 6.65 -3.12
N ARG A 188 6.30 7.33 -4.15
CA ARG A 188 6.02 6.74 -5.46
C ARG A 188 6.32 7.68 -6.62
N ASP A 189 6.88 7.14 -7.70
CA ASP A 189 7.21 7.89 -8.92
C ASP A 189 6.29 7.57 -10.12
N ARG A 190 5.41 6.58 -9.96
CA ARG A 190 4.46 6.09 -10.97
C ARG A 190 3.11 5.78 -10.32
N ASP A 191 2.17 5.30 -11.12
CA ASP A 191 0.85 4.90 -10.65
C ASP A 191 0.88 3.49 -10.04
N TYR A 192 1.43 3.40 -8.83
CA TYR A 192 1.32 2.23 -7.97
C TYR A 192 0.99 2.67 -6.56
N TYR A 193 0.33 1.81 -5.80
CA TYR A 193 0.00 2.08 -4.40
C TYR A 193 1.24 1.87 -3.51
N VAL A 194 1.31 2.63 -2.42
CA VAL A 194 2.23 2.41 -1.30
C VAL A 194 1.40 2.38 -0.01
N SER A 195 1.58 1.37 0.84
CA SER A 195 0.85 1.28 2.12
C SER A 195 1.21 2.44 3.04
N LEU A 196 0.30 2.81 3.94
CA LEU A 196 0.55 3.89 4.91
C LEU A 196 1.83 3.65 5.71
N ARG A 197 2.07 2.40 6.13
CA ARG A 197 3.31 2.00 6.78
C ARG A 197 4.51 2.08 5.83
N GLY A 198 4.38 1.56 4.62
CA GLY A 198 5.44 1.62 3.60
C GLY A 198 5.88 3.05 3.28
N ARG A 199 4.97 4.03 3.29
CA ARG A 199 5.28 5.46 3.13
C ARG A 199 6.19 5.97 4.26
N ILE A 200 5.92 5.55 5.49
CA ILE A 200 6.74 5.87 6.67
C ILE A 200 8.09 5.17 6.59
N ASP A 201 8.12 3.89 6.22
CA ASP A 201 9.36 3.11 6.11
C ASP A 201 10.31 3.72 5.07
N ILE A 202 9.79 4.19 3.94
CA ILE A 202 10.57 4.95 2.95
C ILE A 202 11.15 6.21 3.58
N ALA A 203 10.35 6.97 4.35
CA ALA A 203 10.81 8.19 4.98
C ALA A 203 11.96 7.96 5.98
N VAL A 204 11.84 6.91 6.80
CA VAL A 204 12.85 6.49 7.77
C VAL A 204 14.13 6.05 7.05
N ARG A 205 14.02 5.18 6.04
CA ARG A 205 15.17 4.67 5.28
C ARG A 205 15.93 5.76 4.54
N GLU A 206 15.22 6.68 3.90
CA GLU A 206 15.84 7.82 3.20
C GLU A 206 16.42 8.87 4.17
N LYS A 207 16.25 8.68 5.48
CA LYS A 207 16.69 9.60 6.55
C LYS A 207 16.13 11.00 6.32
N ALA A 208 14.83 11.07 6.03
CA ALA A 208 14.13 12.30 5.74
C ALA A 208 14.21 13.28 6.93
N ASP A 209 14.55 14.53 6.63
CA ASP A 209 14.45 15.65 7.57
C ASP A 209 13.02 16.23 7.59
N LEU A 210 12.27 16.06 6.49
CA LEU A 210 10.87 16.47 6.35
C LEU A 210 10.09 15.45 5.52
N PHE A 211 8.87 15.15 5.95
CA PHE A 211 7.90 14.36 5.20
C PHE A 211 6.72 15.26 4.78
N VAL A 212 6.40 15.29 3.50
CA VAL A 212 5.32 16.09 2.92
C VAL A 212 4.38 15.17 2.15
N SER A 213 3.20 14.90 2.70
CA SER A 213 2.15 14.21 1.95
C SER A 213 1.30 15.20 1.16
N VAL A 214 1.01 14.86 -0.09
CA VAL A 214 0.30 15.70 -1.06
C VAL A 214 -1.01 15.01 -1.44
N HIS A 215 -2.11 15.69 -1.15
CA HIS A 215 -3.48 15.23 -1.39
C HIS A 215 -4.33 16.29 -2.11
N ALA A 216 -5.43 15.86 -2.72
CA ALA A 216 -6.40 16.69 -3.42
C ALA A 216 -7.83 16.21 -3.12
N ASP A 217 -8.14 16.22 -1.83
CA ASP A 217 -9.34 15.70 -1.19
C ASP A 217 -10.67 16.16 -1.80
N ALA A 218 -11.73 15.41 -1.48
CA ALA A 218 -13.10 15.84 -1.64
C ALA A 218 -13.75 16.26 -0.32
N ALA A 219 -14.51 17.36 -0.36
CA ALA A 219 -15.37 17.77 0.74
C ALA A 219 -16.84 17.44 0.45
N ARG A 220 -17.63 17.14 1.49
CA ARG A 220 -19.09 16.92 1.38
C ARG A 220 -19.81 18.11 0.73
N ARG A 221 -19.35 19.33 1.03
CA ARG A 221 -19.86 20.57 0.40
C ARG A 221 -19.05 20.87 -0.86
N ARG A 222 -19.71 20.81 -2.01
CA ARG A 222 -19.09 21.11 -3.32
C ARG A 222 -18.63 22.57 -3.48
N SER A 223 -19.04 23.46 -2.59
CA SER A 223 -18.57 24.85 -2.54
C SER A 223 -17.24 25.03 -1.81
N ALA A 224 -16.79 24.03 -1.04
CA ALA A 224 -15.50 24.09 -0.36
C ALA A 224 -14.36 24.03 -1.40
N LYS A 225 -13.46 25.00 -1.35
CA LYS A 225 -12.34 25.18 -2.27
C LYS A 225 -11.21 25.93 -1.57
N GLY A 226 -9.98 25.73 -2.03
CA GLY A 226 -8.78 26.35 -1.46
C GLY A 226 -7.75 25.30 -1.07
N ALA A 227 -6.53 25.74 -0.80
CA ALA A 227 -5.47 24.89 -0.25
C ALA A 227 -5.56 24.86 1.28
N SER A 228 -5.21 23.72 1.87
CA SER A 228 -5.08 23.52 3.31
C SER A 228 -3.77 22.82 3.63
N VAL A 229 -3.27 23.01 4.84
CA VAL A 229 -2.10 22.32 5.38
C VAL A 229 -2.49 21.70 6.70
N TYR A 230 -2.22 20.41 6.86
CA TYR A 230 -2.44 19.67 8.09
C TYR A 230 -1.09 19.27 8.69
N ILE A 231 -1.01 19.32 10.01
CA ILE A 231 0.11 18.82 10.79
C ILE A 231 -0.41 17.81 11.80
N LEU A 232 0.38 16.79 12.10
CA LEU A 232 -0.01 15.76 13.06
C LEU A 232 -0.27 16.39 14.43
N SER A 233 -1.45 16.12 15.00
CA SER A 233 -1.81 16.49 16.36
C SER A 233 -1.77 15.26 17.26
N ASN A 234 -0.92 15.28 18.28
CA ASN A 234 -0.86 14.21 19.30
C ASN A 234 -2.12 14.16 20.21
N LYS A 235 -3.09 15.05 20.01
CA LYS A 235 -4.34 15.14 20.81
C LYS A 235 -5.60 14.79 20.00
N GLY A 236 -5.43 14.21 18.81
CA GLY A 236 -6.52 13.91 17.87
C GLY A 236 -6.72 15.01 16.82
N ALA A 237 -7.26 14.61 15.67
CA ALA A 237 -7.54 15.48 14.53
C ALA A 237 -8.50 16.61 14.94
N THR A 238 -8.17 17.87 14.62
CA THR A 238 -9.02 19.04 14.88
C THR A 238 -10.21 19.17 13.91
N GLY A 239 -10.46 18.15 13.08
CA GLY A 239 -11.60 18.10 12.16
C GLY A 239 -11.73 16.75 11.43
N GLU A 240 -12.96 16.42 10.99
CA GLU A 240 -13.33 15.18 10.30
C GLU A 240 -12.62 14.99 8.94
N ILE A 241 -12.01 16.06 8.40
CA ILE A 241 -11.31 16.12 7.10
C ILE A 241 -9.87 15.57 7.17
N ALA A 242 -9.28 15.50 8.37
CA ALA A 242 -7.85 15.14 8.54
C ALA A 242 -7.58 13.64 8.72
N ARG A 243 -8.48 12.76 8.25
CA ARG A 243 -8.29 11.30 8.30
C ARG A 243 -7.95 10.81 6.90
N GLN A 244 -6.66 10.73 6.58
CA GLN A 244 -6.12 10.18 5.33
C GLN A 244 -4.83 9.42 5.60
#